data_AF-A0A958C862-F1
#
_entry.id   AF-A0A958C862-F1
#
_cell.length_a   1.000
_cell.length_b   1.000
_cell.length_c   1.000
_cell.angle_alpha   90.00
_cell.angle_beta   90.00
_cell.angle_gamma   90.00
#
_symmetry.space_group_name_H-M   'P 1'
#
loop_
_entity.id
_entity.type
_entity.pdbx_description
1 polymer ?
#
loop_
_entity_poly.entity_id
_entity_poly.type
_entity_poly.pdbx_seq_one_letter_code
_entity_poly.pdbx_strand_id
1 'polypeptide(L)'
;MRSNKSSRTGLYLLLAALLIGVGLLLTAFALRPSLAIGVDRLARLRAWFANPAANSEWTVLGGKRCTPDAPMLMPTDGYIGFGRGDSFRPGHRHSGYDIFTPDGAVNTTPVIAAYDGYLTREG
;
A
#
# COMPACT_ATOMS: atom_id res chain seq x y z
N MET A 1 -24.46 43.92 37.02
CA MET A 1 -23.57 43.17 36.09
C MET A 1 -23.85 41.67 36.23
N ARG A 2 -24.59 41.06 35.29
CA ARG A 2 -24.90 39.61 35.33
C ARG A 2 -23.68 38.83 34.86
N SER A 3 -23.18 37.94 35.71
CA SER A 3 -21.96 37.16 35.50
C SER A 3 -22.05 36.29 34.24
N ASN A 4 -21.18 36.55 33.27
CA ASN A 4 -21.07 35.84 31.98
C ASN A 4 -20.48 34.42 32.11
N LYS A 5 -20.46 33.85 33.33
CA LYS A 5 -19.84 32.55 33.65
C LYS A 5 -20.52 31.38 32.93
N SER A 6 -21.86 31.37 32.88
CA SER A 6 -22.66 30.32 32.23
C SER A 6 -22.39 30.22 30.71
N SER A 7 -22.30 31.37 30.04
CA SER A 7 -21.95 31.46 28.60
C SER A 7 -20.57 30.87 28.30
N ARG A 8 -19.58 31.17 29.16
CA ARG A 8 -18.23 30.63 29.04
C ARG A 8 -18.18 29.12 29.26
N THR A 9 -18.92 28.60 30.26
CA THR A 9 -19.01 27.16 30.50
C THR A 9 -19.62 26.42 29.31
N GLY A 10 -20.70 26.94 28.72
CA GLY A 10 -21.29 26.38 27.50
C GLY A 10 -20.33 26.38 26.31
N LEU A 11 -19.57 27.46 26.13
CA LEU A 11 -18.54 27.56 25.10
C LEU A 11 -17.43 26.51 25.29
N TYR A 12 -16.94 26.31 26.52
CA TYR A 12 -15.92 25.31 26.79
C TYR A 12 -16.41 23.88 26.54
N LEU A 13 -17.67 23.58 26.86
CA LEU A 13 -18.26 22.27 26.57
C LEU A 13 -18.40 22.02 25.06
N LEU A 14 -18.80 23.03 24.30
CA LEU A 14 -18.86 22.96 22.83
C LEU A 14 -17.48 22.73 22.22
N LEU A 15 -16.46 23.46 22.68
CA LEU A 15 -15.08 23.29 22.21
C LEU A 15 -14.53 21.90 22.56
N ALA A 16 -14.79 21.40 23.77
CA ALA A 16 -14.39 20.05 24.16
C ALA A 16 -15.07 18.98 23.30
N ALA A 17 -16.37 19.12 23.05
CA ALA A 17 -17.11 18.20 22.19
C ALA A 17 -16.58 18.22 20.74
N LEU A 18 -16.24 19.41 20.21
CA LEU A 18 -15.66 19.54 18.88
C LEU A 18 -14.28 18.86 18.80
N LEU A 19 -13.42 19.08 19.80
CA LEU A 19 -12.10 18.45 19.86
C LEU A 19 -12.18 16.93 19.95
N ILE A 20 -13.12 16.41 20.74
CA ILE A 20 -13.40 14.96 20.82
C ILE A 20 -13.89 14.45 19.47
N GLY A 21 -14.85 15.15 18.84
CA GLY A 21 -15.38 14.77 17.53
C GLY A 21 -14.29 14.74 16.44
N VAL A 22 -13.43 15.76 16.39
CA VAL A 22 -12.28 15.80 15.48
C VAL A 22 -11.30 14.67 15.79
N GLY A 23 -10.99 14.44 17.07
CA GLY A 23 -10.11 13.34 17.50
C GLY A 23 -10.64 11.96 17.06
N LEU A 24 -11.95 11.73 17.19
CA LEU A 24 -12.62 10.50 16.74
C LEU A 24 -12.60 10.36 15.22
N LEU A 25 -12.81 11.45 14.47
CA LEU A 25 -12.74 11.43 13.01
C LEU A 25 -11.32 11.14 12.50
N LEU A 26 -10.31 11.76 13.11
CA LEU A 26 -8.90 11.53 12.76
C LEU A 26 -8.46 10.10 13.08
N THR A 27 -8.87 9.56 14.23
CA THR A 27 -8.58 8.16 14.59
C THR A 27 -9.30 7.18 13.66
N ALA A 28 -10.59 7.38 13.38
CA ALA A 28 -11.33 6.56 12.43
C ALA A 28 -10.73 6.60 11.01
N PHE A 29 -10.17 7.74 10.60
CA PHE A 29 -9.47 7.89 9.33
C PHE A 29 -8.10 7.18 9.34
N ALA A 30 -7.32 7.33 10.41
CA ALA A 30 -5.99 6.71 10.55
C ALA A 30 -6.06 5.18 10.68
N LEU A 31 -7.13 4.65 11.28
CA LEU A 31 -7.39 3.21 11.39
C LEU A 31 -7.84 2.55 10.08
N ARG A 32 -7.98 3.31 8.98
CA ARG A 32 -8.29 2.70 7.69
C ARG A 32 -7.11 1.82 7.25
N PRO A 33 -7.31 0.50 7.06
CA PRO A 33 -6.23 -0.45 6.81
C PRO A 33 -5.41 -0.09 5.56
N SER A 34 -6.03 0.57 4.58
CA SER A 34 -5.36 1.10 3.40
C SER A 34 -4.16 2.01 3.69
N LEU A 35 -4.23 2.85 4.72
CA LEU A 35 -3.16 3.80 5.06
C LEU A 35 -1.99 3.10 5.76
N ALA A 36 -2.29 2.20 6.71
CA ALA A 36 -1.28 1.45 7.45
C ALA A 36 -0.49 0.51 6.53
N ILE A 37 -1.17 -0.23 5.65
CA ILE A 37 -0.53 -1.20 4.74
C ILE A 37 0.47 -0.54 3.79
N GLY A 38 0.20 0.69 3.33
CA GLY A 38 1.10 1.40 2.42
C GLY A 38 2.46 1.78 3.05
N VAL A 39 2.48 2.11 4.35
CA VAL A 39 3.70 2.56 5.05
C VAL A 39 4.67 1.39 5.27
N ASP A 40 4.17 0.25 5.75
CA ASP A 40 5.01 -0.92 6.03
C ASP A 40 5.59 -1.53 4.75
N ARG A 41 4.77 -1.60 3.69
CA ARG A 41 5.21 -2.07 2.37
C ARG A 41 6.30 -1.17 1.79
N LEU A 42 6.13 0.15 1.92
CA LEU A 42 7.13 1.11 1.46
C LEU A 42 8.43 1.02 2.26
N ALA A 43 8.36 0.82 3.58
CA ALA A 43 9.54 0.61 4.40
C ALA A 43 10.31 -0.65 3.98
N ARG A 44 9.58 -1.77 3.76
CA ARG A 44 10.18 -3.02 3.31
C ARG A 44 10.76 -2.92 1.89
N LEU A 45 10.07 -2.23 0.98
CA LEU A 45 10.58 -1.95 -0.36
C LEU A 45 11.90 -1.16 -0.32
N ARG A 46 11.99 -0.14 0.54
CA ARG A 46 13.23 0.63 0.72
C ARG A 46 14.36 -0.23 1.30
N ALA A 47 14.06 -1.08 2.27
CA ALA A 47 15.04 -2.00 2.84
C ALA A 47 15.56 -2.99 1.77
N TRP A 48 14.66 -3.51 0.94
CA TRP A 48 15.03 -4.37 -0.17
C TRP A 48 15.88 -3.63 -1.21
N PHE A 49 15.50 -2.42 -1.63
CA PHE A 49 16.31 -1.63 -2.56
C PHE A 49 17.70 -1.27 -2.02
N ALA A 50 17.82 -1.04 -0.71
CA ALA A 50 19.11 -0.72 -0.09
C ALA A 50 20.09 -1.89 -0.18
N ASN A 51 19.60 -3.13 -0.13
CA ASN A 51 20.41 -4.33 -0.30
C ASN A 51 19.56 -5.53 -0.75
N PRO A 52 19.31 -5.69 -2.07
CA PRO A 52 18.45 -6.77 -2.55
C PRO A 52 19.05 -8.15 -2.30
N ALA A 53 20.38 -8.27 -2.36
CA ALA A 53 21.09 -9.52 -2.12
C ALA A 53 20.91 -10.02 -0.67
N ALA A 54 20.94 -9.12 0.31
CA ALA A 54 20.71 -9.46 1.71
C ALA A 54 19.25 -9.79 2.04
N ASN A 55 18.31 -9.51 1.14
CA ASN A 55 16.88 -9.77 1.29
C ASN A 55 16.35 -10.64 0.12
N SER A 56 17.21 -11.53 -0.38
CA SER A 56 16.91 -12.37 -1.54
C SER A 56 15.70 -13.28 -1.33
N GLU A 57 15.40 -13.65 -0.09
CA GLU A 57 14.24 -14.46 0.29
C GLU A 57 12.90 -13.72 0.17
N TRP A 58 12.91 -12.39 0.00
CA TRP A 58 11.69 -11.62 -0.31
C TRP A 58 11.44 -11.54 -1.82
N THR A 59 12.38 -12.01 -2.63
CA THR A 59 12.37 -11.88 -4.08
C THR A 59 11.64 -13.08 -4.69
N VAL A 60 10.68 -12.81 -5.56
CA VAL A 60 10.06 -13.83 -6.40
C VAL A 60 10.91 -14.06 -7.63
N LEU A 61 10.87 -15.29 -8.14
CA LEU A 61 11.59 -15.69 -9.33
C LEU A 61 10.61 -15.93 -10.48
N GLY A 62 10.92 -15.36 -11.63
CA GLY A 62 10.22 -15.56 -12.88
C GLY A 62 10.13 -17.05 -13.24
N GLY A 63 8.99 -17.45 -13.79
CA GLY A 63 8.74 -18.83 -14.18
C GLY A 63 8.50 -19.79 -13.01
N LYS A 64 8.55 -19.32 -11.76
CA LYS A 64 8.16 -20.11 -10.58
C LYS A 64 6.70 -19.88 -10.23
N ARG A 65 6.10 -20.90 -9.61
CA ARG A 65 4.79 -20.80 -8.96
C ARG A 65 4.97 -20.62 -7.46
N CYS A 66 4.07 -19.89 -6.82
CA CYS A 66 4.02 -19.80 -5.36
C CYS A 66 3.61 -21.13 -4.71
N THR A 67 2.66 -21.83 -5.33
CA THR A 67 2.19 -23.15 -4.91
C THR A 67 2.09 -24.05 -6.15
N PRO A 68 2.18 -25.39 -6.00
CA PRO A 68 2.07 -26.31 -7.13
C PRO A 68 0.80 -26.09 -7.96
N ASP A 69 -0.32 -25.77 -7.31
CA ASP A 69 -1.64 -25.60 -7.93
C ASP A 69 -1.93 -24.17 -8.40
N ALA A 70 -0.97 -23.24 -8.26
CA ALA A 70 -1.17 -21.87 -8.74
C ALA A 70 -1.35 -21.87 -10.27
N PRO A 71 -2.42 -21.25 -10.80
CA PRO A 71 -2.72 -21.30 -12.24
C PRO A 71 -1.71 -20.51 -13.07
N MET A 72 -0.96 -19.59 -12.45
CA MET A 72 -0.06 -18.66 -13.09
C MET A 72 1.35 -18.75 -12.53
N LEU A 73 2.33 -18.52 -13.40
CA LEU A 73 3.73 -18.29 -13.07
C LEU A 73 3.94 -16.84 -12.62
N MET A 74 4.99 -16.61 -11.85
CA MET A 74 5.53 -15.26 -11.68
C MET A 74 6.11 -14.77 -13.02
N PRO A 75 5.71 -13.58 -13.50
CA PRO A 75 6.08 -13.12 -14.84
C PRO A 75 7.50 -12.53 -14.91
N THR A 76 8.13 -12.22 -13.78
CA THR A 76 9.44 -11.57 -13.74
C THR A 76 10.12 -11.82 -12.40
N ASP A 77 11.43 -11.60 -12.34
CA ASP A 77 12.20 -11.61 -11.09
C ASP A 77 12.00 -10.28 -10.36
N GLY A 78 11.84 -10.31 -9.04
CA GLY A 78 11.80 -9.07 -8.26
C GLY A 78 11.07 -9.15 -6.95
N TYR A 79 10.85 -7.99 -6.33
CA TYR A 79 10.15 -7.88 -5.07
C TYR A 79 8.74 -7.30 -5.29
N ILE A 80 7.72 -7.99 -4.77
CA ILE A 80 6.33 -7.52 -4.84
C ILE A 80 6.15 -6.42 -3.78
N GLY A 81 6.29 -5.17 -4.21
CA GLY A 81 6.20 -4.02 -3.30
C GLY A 81 4.75 -3.73 -2.90
N PHE A 82 3.84 -3.74 -3.88
CA PHE A 82 2.46 -3.35 -3.69
C PHE A 82 1.53 -4.30 -4.45
N GLY A 83 0.35 -4.55 -3.89
CA GLY A 83 -0.60 -5.51 -4.42
C GLY A 83 -2.01 -4.94 -4.57
N ARG A 84 -2.91 -5.80 -5.06
CA ARG A 84 -4.29 -5.43 -5.31
C ARG A 84 -4.97 -4.95 -4.03
N GLY A 85 -5.65 -3.81 -4.11
CA GLY A 85 -6.38 -3.23 -2.99
C GLY A 85 -5.55 -2.32 -2.08
N ASP A 86 -4.21 -2.31 -2.22
CA ASP A 86 -3.35 -1.31 -1.59
C ASP A 86 -3.76 0.09 -2.07
N SER A 87 -3.57 1.10 -1.21
CA SER A 87 -4.09 2.45 -1.45
C SER A 87 -3.19 3.51 -0.83
N PHE A 88 -2.54 4.30 -1.68
CA PHE A 88 -1.70 5.43 -1.26
C PHE A 88 -2.46 6.75 -1.12
N ARG A 89 -3.71 6.79 -1.59
CA ARG A 89 -4.58 7.97 -1.56
C ARG A 89 -6.01 7.53 -1.27
N PRO A 90 -6.75 8.22 -0.37
CA PRO A 90 -8.13 7.88 -0.10
C PRO A 90 -8.96 7.79 -1.39
N GLY A 91 -9.68 6.69 -1.57
CA GLY A 91 -10.53 6.45 -2.75
C GLY A 91 -9.84 5.79 -3.95
N HIS A 92 -8.51 5.63 -3.93
CA HIS A 92 -7.77 4.99 -5.02
C HIS A 92 -7.19 3.66 -4.56
N ARG A 93 -7.52 2.59 -5.27
CA ARG A 93 -7.04 1.24 -4.97
C ARG A 93 -6.26 0.71 -6.14
N HIS A 94 -5.15 0.04 -5.85
CA HIS A 94 -4.34 -0.61 -6.84
C HIS A 94 -5.10 -1.83 -7.41
N SER A 95 -5.17 -1.94 -8.73
CA SER A 95 -5.87 -3.04 -9.41
C SER A 95 -4.97 -4.24 -9.72
N GLY A 96 -3.66 -4.09 -9.55
CA GLY A 96 -2.66 -5.10 -9.88
C GLY A 96 -1.57 -5.24 -8.82
N TYR A 97 -0.41 -5.74 -9.24
CA TYR A 97 0.78 -5.89 -8.41
C TYR A 97 1.95 -5.16 -9.05
N ASP A 98 2.74 -4.49 -8.22
CA ASP A 98 3.99 -3.85 -8.62
C ASP A 98 5.15 -4.74 -8.20
N ILE A 99 5.89 -5.24 -9.19
CA ILE A 99 7.10 -6.05 -8.99
C ILE A 99 8.31 -5.19 -9.35
N PHE A 100 9.15 -4.92 -8.35
CA PHE A 100 10.34 -4.07 -8.48
C PHE A 100 11.58 -4.93 -8.73
N THR A 101 12.46 -4.49 -9.62
CA THR A 101 13.65 -5.24 -10.03
C THR A 101 14.89 -4.69 -9.31
N PRO A 102 15.87 -5.56 -8.97
CA PRO A 102 16.98 -5.19 -8.07
C PRO A 102 18.02 -4.30 -8.75
N ASP A 103 18.09 -4.33 -10.07
CA ASP A 103 19.06 -3.62 -10.89
C ASP A 103 18.67 -2.16 -11.15
N GLY A 104 17.39 -1.80 -10.98
CA GLY A 104 16.86 -0.45 -11.24
C GLY A 104 17.06 0.03 -12.69
N ALA A 105 17.52 -0.86 -13.56
CA ALA A 105 17.82 -0.56 -14.95
C ALA A 105 16.55 -0.71 -15.78
N VAL A 106 16.38 0.21 -16.72
CA VAL A 106 15.20 0.23 -17.58
C VAL A 106 15.37 -0.83 -18.68
N ASN A 107 14.34 -1.65 -18.89
CA ASN A 107 14.26 -2.66 -19.95
C ASN A 107 15.32 -3.78 -19.88
N THR A 108 15.81 -4.13 -18.70
CA THR A 108 16.80 -5.21 -18.51
C THR A 108 16.18 -6.50 -17.98
N THR A 109 15.22 -6.41 -17.06
CA THR A 109 14.62 -7.59 -16.44
C THR A 109 13.59 -8.22 -17.38
N PRO A 110 13.72 -9.52 -17.73
CA PRO A 110 12.76 -10.18 -18.59
C PRO A 110 11.36 -10.22 -18.00
N VAL A 111 10.35 -10.09 -18.87
CA VAL A 111 8.94 -10.33 -18.53
C VAL A 111 8.44 -11.46 -19.43
N ILE A 112 7.99 -12.54 -18.80
CA ILE A 112 7.45 -13.72 -19.48
C ILE A 112 5.93 -13.78 -19.32
N ALA A 113 5.26 -14.52 -20.21
CA ALA A 113 3.85 -14.80 -20.06
C ALA A 113 3.59 -15.63 -18.79
N ALA A 114 2.65 -15.17 -17.96
CA ALA A 114 2.30 -15.85 -16.71
C ALA A 114 1.53 -17.17 -16.95
N TYR A 115 0.89 -17.31 -18.11
CA TYR A 115 0.13 -18.48 -18.53
C TYR A 115 -0.05 -18.47 -20.06
N ASP A 116 -0.43 -19.61 -20.63
CA ASP A 116 -0.68 -19.75 -22.07
C ASP A 116 -1.91 -18.93 -22.51
N GLY A 117 -1.78 -18.20 -23.62
CA GLY A 117 -2.86 -17.37 -24.15
C GLY A 117 -2.47 -16.67 -25.44
N TYR A 118 -3.25 -15.66 -25.83
CA TYR A 118 -2.99 -14.83 -27.00
C TYR A 118 -2.97 -13.36 -26.60
N LEU A 119 -2.11 -12.57 -27.25
CA LEU A 119 -2.02 -11.14 -27.00
C LEU A 119 -3.25 -10.44 -27.57
N THR A 120 -4.00 -9.78 -26.70
CA THR A 120 -5.10 -8.89 -27.09
C THR A 120 -4.80 -7.49 -26.57
N ARG A 121 -4.83 -6.51 -27.47
CA ARG A 121 -4.85 -5.11 -27.08
C ARG A 121 -5.79 -4.37 -28.01
N GLU A 122 -6.79 -3.74 -27.42
CA GLU A 122 -7.61 -2.74 -28.10
C GLU A 122 -7.01 -1.37 -27.76
N GLY A 123 -6.81 -0.55 -28.78
CA GLY A 123 -6.12 0.74 -28.70
C GLY A 123 -7.06 1.90 -28.46
#